data_AF-A0A7S2UR31-F1
#
_entry.id   AF-A0A7S2UR31-F1
#
_cell.length_a   1.000
_cell.length_b   1.000
_cell.length_c   1.000
_cell.angle_alpha   90.00
_cell.angle_beta   90.00
_cell.angle_gamma   90.00
#
_symmetry.space_group_name_H-M   'P 1'
#
loop_
_entity.id
_entity.type
_entity.pdbx_description
1 polymer ?
#
loop_
_entity_poly.entity_id
_entity_poly.type
_entity_poly.pdbx_seq_one_letter_code
_entity_poly.pdbx_strand_id
1 'polypeptide(L)'
;MSLTKMNVALAVLLVVAVASLVLQHITIMRQHDVKHAEHPIFGLAGEILLTKRKQNTILRDEKETDQKTEPKKKTDRKKKTDRKKKTDQKKKKKKKDVIAYAVSLTGCGEDKEEDKEMFVANAIGLTSQGAAILQHSIRLAHANSPYDYKMYAFVHPDAKPCSEVVAKLGYEVLIRETPFRTSAIRSDYLR
;
A
#
# COMPACT_ATOMS: atom_id res chain seq x y z
N MET A 1 -31.49 54.71 -20.24
CA MET A 1 -30.64 54.11 -19.18
C MET A 1 -29.93 52.92 -19.78
N SER A 2 -28.59 52.93 -19.76
CA SER A 2 -27.76 52.07 -20.62
C SER A 2 -27.73 50.62 -20.13
N LEU A 3 -28.07 49.68 -21.01
CA LEU A 3 -28.11 48.22 -20.80
C LEU A 3 -26.81 47.67 -20.20
N THR A 4 -25.68 48.34 -20.44
CA THR A 4 -24.37 47.96 -19.91
C THR A 4 -24.26 48.08 -18.39
N LYS A 5 -25.01 48.99 -17.76
CA LYS A 5 -24.97 49.17 -16.30
C LYS A 5 -25.71 48.04 -15.55
N MET A 6 -26.73 47.44 -16.15
CA MET A 6 -27.47 46.33 -15.54
C MET A 6 -26.65 45.05 -15.50
N ASN A 7 -25.88 44.76 -16.55
CA ASN A 7 -25.06 43.53 -16.60
C ASN A 7 -23.93 43.55 -15.57
N VAL A 8 -23.32 44.72 -15.31
CA VAL A 8 -22.27 44.86 -14.29
C VAL A 8 -22.84 44.65 -12.90
N ALA A 9 -24.01 45.23 -12.60
CA ALA A 9 -24.65 45.06 -11.30
C ALA A 9 -25.03 43.59 -11.02
N LEU A 10 -25.55 42.88 -12.04
CA LEU A 10 -25.91 41.47 -11.93
C LEU A 10 -24.66 40.58 -11.72
N ALA A 11 -23.56 40.87 -12.42
CA ALA A 11 -22.31 40.14 -12.26
C ALA A 11 -21.72 40.29 -10.85
N VAL A 12 -21.76 41.50 -10.29
CA VAL A 12 -21.28 41.75 -8.91
C VAL A 12 -22.14 41.01 -7.89
N LEU A 13 -23.46 41.01 -8.05
CA LEU A 13 -24.39 40.27 -7.18
C LEU A 13 -24.12 38.76 -7.20
N LEU A 14 -23.88 38.19 -8.38
CA LEU A 14 -23.53 36.78 -8.52
C LEU A 14 -22.23 36.42 -7.81
N VAL A 15 -21.18 37.24 -7.96
CA VAL A 15 -19.89 37.01 -7.29
C VAL A 15 -20.03 37.06 -5.77
N VAL A 16 -20.78 38.03 -5.23
CA VAL A 16 -21.01 38.15 -3.78
C VAL A 16 -21.83 36.98 -3.23
N ALA A 17 -22.83 36.51 -3.97
CA ALA A 17 -23.65 35.36 -3.58
C ALA A 17 -22.83 34.05 -3.54
N VAL A 18 -21.99 33.81 -4.56
CA VAL A 18 -21.11 32.64 -4.60
C VAL A 18 -20.07 32.69 -3.48
N ALA A 19 -19.47 33.86 -3.22
CA ALA A 19 -18.52 34.01 -2.11
C ALA A 19 -19.15 33.70 -0.74
N SER A 20 -20.39 34.15 -0.50
CA SER A 20 -21.10 33.85 0.75
C SER A 20 -21.39 32.36 0.93
N LEU A 21 -21.80 31.66 -0.14
CA LEU A 21 -22.02 30.20 -0.11
C LEU A 21 -20.73 29.44 0.21
N VAL A 22 -19.59 29.85 -0.37
CA VAL A 22 -18.28 29.24 -0.08
C VAL A 22 -17.90 29.45 1.38
N LEU A 23 -18.09 30.66 1.94
CA LEU A 23 -17.81 30.93 3.36
C LEU A 23 -18.69 30.10 4.30
N GLN A 24 -19.98 29.94 3.99
CA GLN A 24 -20.89 29.09 4.76
C GLN A 24 -20.43 27.63 4.76
N HIS A 25 -20.00 27.11 3.60
CA HIS A 25 -19.54 25.73 3.47
C HIS A 25 -18.21 25.47 4.21
N ILE A 26 -17.28 26.44 4.21
CA ILE A 26 -16.02 26.35 4.98
C ILE A 26 -16.29 26.35 6.49
N THR A 27 -17.28 27.12 6.94
CA THR A 27 -17.62 27.22 8.37
C THR A 27 -18.24 25.91 8.89
N ILE A 28 -19.09 25.25 8.10
CA ILE A 28 -19.68 23.95 8.44
C ILE A 28 -18.60 22.86 8.57
N MET A 29 -17.61 22.84 7.68
CA MET A 29 -16.51 21.87 7.74
C MET A 29 -15.65 22.01 9.00
N ARG A 30 -15.57 23.21 9.60
CA ARG A 30 -14.72 23.45 10.79
C ARG A 30 -15.33 22.95 12.10
N GLN A 31 -16.65 22.72 12.16
CA GLN A 31 -17.29 22.22 13.39
C GLN A 31 -17.24 20.70 13.56
N HIS A 32 -16.89 19.95 12.51
CA HIS A 32 -16.83 18.48 12.59
C HIS A 32 -15.51 17.93 13.17
N ASP A 33 -14.49 18.77 13.37
CA ASP A 33 -13.15 18.33 13.81
C ASP A 33 -12.89 18.46 15.33
N VAL A 34 -13.81 19.03 16.11
CA VAL A 34 -13.55 19.43 17.52
C VAL A 34 -14.13 18.46 18.57
N LYS A 35 -14.83 17.37 18.18
CA LYS A 35 -15.55 16.49 19.13
C LYS A 35 -14.85 15.20 19.58
N HIS A 36 -13.56 15.00 19.31
CA HIS A 36 -12.87 13.74 19.68
C HIS A 36 -11.69 13.87 20.66
N ALA A 37 -11.57 14.95 21.42
CA ALA A 37 -10.40 15.16 22.27
C ALA A 37 -10.69 15.42 23.76
N GLU A 38 -11.58 14.67 24.42
CA GLU A 38 -11.61 14.64 25.90
C GLU A 38 -11.96 13.25 26.44
N HIS A 39 -10.94 12.40 26.62
CA HIS A 39 -10.95 11.37 27.66
C HIS A 39 -9.85 11.71 28.68
N PRO A 40 -10.21 12.01 29.95
CA PRO A 40 -9.22 12.26 30.99
C PRO A 40 -8.58 10.94 31.44
N ILE A 41 -7.32 10.72 31.07
CA ILE A 41 -6.45 9.75 31.73
C ILE A 41 -5.83 10.45 32.94
N PHE A 42 -6.45 10.31 34.11
CA PHE A 42 -5.83 10.63 35.40
C PHE A 42 -5.82 9.39 36.27
N GLY A 43 -4.64 9.02 36.74
CA GLY A 43 -4.47 8.09 37.85
C GLY A 43 -3.77 6.79 37.47
N LEU A 44 -2.43 6.81 37.45
CA LEU A 44 -1.61 6.13 38.47
C LEU A 44 -0.14 6.38 38.13
N ALA A 45 0.50 7.19 38.97
CA ALA A 45 1.95 7.31 39.02
C ALA A 45 2.52 5.93 39.41
N GLY A 46 3.17 5.29 38.45
CA GLY A 46 4.03 4.13 38.66
C GLY A 46 5.40 4.46 38.12
N GLU A 47 6.30 4.90 39.00
CA GLU A 47 7.72 4.62 38.82
C GLU A 47 7.88 3.11 38.63
N ILE A 48 8.57 2.67 37.56
CA ILE A 48 9.39 1.45 37.53
C ILE A 48 10.26 1.48 36.25
N LEU A 49 11.56 1.57 36.52
CA LEU A 49 12.71 1.05 35.77
C LEU A 49 12.80 1.22 34.25
N LEU A 50 13.73 2.10 33.86
CA LEU A 50 14.57 1.92 32.67
C LEU A 50 15.28 0.55 32.70
N THR A 51 14.70 -0.47 32.10
CA THR A 51 15.46 -1.64 31.64
C THR A 51 15.91 -1.41 30.20
N LYS A 52 17.21 -1.15 30.03
CA LYS A 52 17.95 -1.26 28.76
C LYS A 52 17.64 -2.62 28.13
N ARG A 53 16.77 -2.64 27.11
CA ARG A 53 16.55 -3.82 26.28
C ARG A 53 17.79 -3.99 25.39
N LYS A 54 18.65 -4.92 25.79
CA LYS A 54 19.70 -5.49 24.94
C LYS A 54 19.06 -5.87 23.61
N GLN A 55 19.64 -5.36 22.52
CA GLN A 55 19.36 -5.81 21.17
C GLN A 55 19.64 -7.32 21.12
N ASN A 56 18.58 -8.10 20.89
CA ASN A 56 18.69 -9.54 20.70
C ASN A 56 19.00 -9.78 19.22
N THR A 57 20.28 -9.95 18.93
CA THR A 57 20.81 -10.46 17.66
C THR A 57 20.34 -11.91 17.52
N ILE A 58 19.19 -12.10 16.89
CA ILE A 58 18.76 -13.44 16.44
C ILE A 58 19.48 -13.69 15.12
N LEU A 59 20.67 -14.30 15.24
CA LEU A 59 21.23 -15.18 14.21
C LEU A 59 20.21 -16.29 13.95
N ARG A 60 19.61 -16.27 12.77
CA ARG A 60 19.06 -17.48 12.14
C ARG A 60 20.02 -17.88 11.03
N ASP A 61 21.00 -18.68 11.43
CA ASP A 61 21.49 -19.76 10.59
C ASP A 61 20.31 -20.70 10.35
N GLU A 62 19.93 -20.94 9.09
CA GLU A 62 19.47 -22.26 8.66
C GLU A 62 19.27 -22.35 7.14
N LYS A 63 20.11 -23.22 6.57
CA LYS A 63 19.87 -24.15 5.46
C LYS A 63 19.65 -23.60 4.06
N GLU A 64 20.80 -23.42 3.42
CA GLU A 64 21.11 -23.89 2.07
C GLU A 64 20.42 -25.23 1.75
N THR A 65 19.55 -25.23 0.74
CA THR A 65 19.13 -26.45 0.04
C THR A 65 19.68 -26.40 -1.38
N ASP A 66 20.64 -27.27 -1.63
CA ASP A 66 21.21 -27.61 -2.93
C ASP A 66 20.13 -28.05 -3.93
N GLN A 67 19.97 -27.31 -5.03
CA GLN A 67 19.40 -27.85 -6.27
C GLN A 67 20.48 -27.96 -7.34
N LYS A 68 21.11 -29.13 -7.31
CA LYS A 68 21.87 -29.76 -8.38
C LYS A 68 20.98 -29.98 -9.61
N THR A 69 21.25 -29.30 -10.72
CA THR A 69 20.81 -29.78 -12.05
C THR A 69 21.92 -29.62 -13.10
N GLU A 70 22.03 -30.66 -13.92
CA GLU A 70 23.15 -31.19 -14.70
C GLU A 70 23.82 -30.34 -15.80
N PRO A 71 25.04 -30.76 -16.23
CA PRO A 71 25.77 -30.17 -17.35
C PRO A 71 25.33 -30.80 -18.69
N LYS A 72 25.00 -29.97 -19.69
CA LYS A 72 24.84 -30.43 -21.09
C LYS A 72 25.82 -29.74 -22.04
N LYS A 73 26.83 -30.55 -22.38
CA LYS A 73 27.34 -30.87 -23.73
C LYS A 73 27.80 -29.72 -24.64
N LYS A 74 29.13 -29.64 -24.79
CA LYS A 74 29.87 -28.94 -25.84
C LYS A 74 29.58 -29.55 -27.22
N THR A 75 29.45 -28.70 -28.23
CA THR A 75 29.75 -29.08 -29.62
C THR A 75 30.38 -27.89 -30.35
N ASP A 76 31.60 -28.11 -30.82
CA ASP A 76 32.41 -27.21 -31.65
C ASP A 76 31.89 -27.15 -33.10
N ARG A 77 31.92 -25.97 -33.73
CA ARG A 77 32.60 -25.73 -35.03
C ARG A 77 32.36 -24.32 -35.61
N LYS A 78 33.48 -23.63 -35.84
CA LYS A 78 33.87 -22.72 -36.95
C LYS A 78 32.76 -22.07 -37.80
N LYS A 79 32.85 -20.75 -37.97
CA LYS A 79 33.34 -20.10 -39.21
C LYS A 79 33.53 -18.59 -38.99
N LYS A 80 34.79 -18.13 -39.11
CA LYS A 80 35.15 -16.70 -39.14
C LYS A 80 34.75 -16.12 -40.49
N THR A 81 33.96 -15.05 -40.46
CA THR A 81 33.79 -14.12 -41.57
C THR A 81 33.94 -12.72 -41.00
N ASP A 82 35.05 -12.08 -41.36
CA ASP A 82 35.41 -10.74 -40.96
C ASP A 82 34.53 -9.73 -41.69
N ARG A 83 33.45 -9.30 -41.03
CA ARG A 83 32.71 -8.09 -41.39
C ARG A 83 32.79 -7.09 -40.24
N LYS A 84 33.62 -6.07 -40.50
CA LYS A 84 33.80 -4.80 -39.80
C LYS A 84 32.42 -4.22 -39.39
N LYS A 85 31.98 -4.50 -38.17
CA LYS A 85 30.70 -4.04 -37.61
C LYS A 85 30.99 -2.91 -36.62
N LYS A 86 30.57 -1.69 -36.96
CA LYS A 86 30.59 -0.53 -36.07
C LYS A 86 29.97 -0.93 -34.73
N THR A 87 30.78 -0.85 -33.68
CA THR A 87 30.44 -1.22 -32.31
C THR A 87 29.57 -0.11 -31.70
N ASP A 88 28.27 -0.18 -31.94
CA ASP A 88 27.31 0.41 -31.02
C ASP A 88 27.45 -0.34 -29.69
N GLN A 89 28.18 0.24 -28.75
CA GLN A 89 28.31 -0.26 -27.39
C GLN A 89 26.95 -0.12 -26.70
N LYS A 90 26.04 -1.03 -27.03
CA LYS A 90 24.78 -1.25 -26.34
C LYS A 90 25.14 -1.72 -24.93
N LYS A 91 25.30 -0.76 -24.02
CA LYS A 91 25.51 -0.97 -22.57
C LYS A 91 24.50 -2.02 -22.11
N LYS A 92 24.95 -3.26 -21.96
CA LYS A 92 24.14 -4.34 -21.41
C LYS A 92 23.92 -3.99 -19.94
N LYS A 93 22.80 -3.32 -19.64
CA LYS A 93 22.36 -3.11 -18.25
C LYS A 93 22.30 -4.49 -17.61
N LYS A 94 23.16 -4.73 -16.61
CA LYS A 94 23.12 -5.95 -15.80
C LYS A 94 21.72 -5.97 -15.17
N LYS A 95 20.97 -7.06 -15.38
CA LYS A 95 19.69 -7.26 -14.71
C LYS A 95 19.99 -7.36 -13.21
N LYS A 96 19.30 -6.58 -12.39
CA LYS A 96 19.35 -6.72 -10.94
C LYS A 96 18.40 -7.83 -10.53
N ASP A 97 18.75 -8.57 -9.49
CA ASP A 97 17.83 -9.53 -8.88
C ASP A 97 16.71 -8.77 -8.17
N VAL A 98 15.51 -9.36 -8.17
CA VAL A 98 14.29 -8.71 -7.68
C VAL A 98 13.77 -9.45 -6.47
N ILE A 99 13.61 -8.74 -5.35
CA ILE A 99 12.99 -9.27 -4.13
C ILE A 99 11.47 -9.06 -4.20
N ALA A 100 10.70 -10.12 -4.00
CA ALA A 100 9.25 -10.06 -3.95
C ALA A 100 8.77 -9.94 -2.50
N TYR A 101 8.03 -8.87 -2.20
CA TYR A 101 7.30 -8.69 -0.96
C TYR A 101 5.83 -8.98 -1.21
N ALA A 102 5.18 -9.69 -0.28
CA ALA A 102 3.78 -10.05 -0.40
C ALA A 102 3.00 -9.69 0.86
N VAL A 103 1.80 -9.17 0.65
CA VAL A 103 0.78 -8.96 1.71
C VAL A 103 -0.48 -9.74 1.36
N SER A 104 -1.19 -10.22 2.37
CA SER A 104 -2.47 -10.91 2.21
C SER A 104 -3.60 -10.07 2.79
N LEU A 105 -4.64 -9.82 2.00
CA LEU A 105 -5.88 -9.16 2.45
C LEU A 105 -6.99 -10.21 2.49
N THR A 106 -7.43 -10.54 3.69
CA THR A 106 -8.49 -11.55 3.92
C THR A 106 -9.86 -10.93 4.14
N GLY A 107 -9.94 -9.65 4.50
CA GLY A 107 -11.19 -8.93 4.65
C GLY A 107 -11.00 -7.40 4.60
N CYS A 108 -12.10 -6.70 4.43
CA CYS A 108 -12.16 -5.23 4.39
C CYS A 108 -12.83 -4.60 5.61
N GLY A 109 -13.04 -5.40 6.67
CA GLY A 109 -13.98 -5.11 7.75
C GLY A 109 -15.41 -5.36 7.26
N GLU A 110 -16.07 -6.41 7.77
CA GLU A 110 -17.43 -6.77 7.36
C GLU A 110 -18.49 -6.29 8.36
N ASP A 111 -19.54 -5.70 7.80
CA ASP A 111 -20.98 -5.98 7.95
C ASP A 111 -21.54 -6.31 9.35
N LYS A 112 -21.55 -5.32 10.24
CA LYS A 112 -22.69 -5.18 11.16
C LYS A 112 -23.64 -4.15 10.57
N GLU A 113 -24.86 -4.58 10.25
CA GLU A 113 -25.86 -3.86 9.44
C GLU A 113 -26.22 -2.45 9.90
N GLU A 114 -25.93 -2.12 11.15
CA GLU A 114 -26.49 -0.91 11.76
C GLU A 114 -25.54 0.31 11.68
N ASP A 115 -24.23 0.10 11.43
CA ASP A 115 -23.21 1.17 11.34
C ASP A 115 -22.22 0.98 10.15
N LYS A 116 -22.70 0.40 9.03
CA LYS A 116 -21.87 -0.11 7.92
C LYS A 116 -20.94 0.92 7.27
N GLU A 117 -21.37 2.16 7.05
CA GLU A 117 -20.58 3.08 6.23
C GLU A 117 -19.35 3.63 6.96
N MET A 118 -19.46 3.89 8.27
CA MET A 118 -18.36 4.49 9.03
C MET A 118 -17.27 3.48 9.37
N PHE A 119 -17.65 2.22 9.68
CA PHE A 119 -16.68 1.19 10.06
C PHE A 119 -15.88 0.65 8.86
N VAL A 120 -16.53 0.43 7.72
CA VAL A 120 -15.87 -0.02 6.49
C VAL A 120 -14.87 1.03 5.99
N ALA A 121 -15.23 2.32 6.05
CA ALA A 121 -14.30 3.40 5.72
C ALA A 121 -13.05 3.40 6.62
N ASN A 122 -13.20 3.10 7.90
CA ASN A 122 -12.09 3.02 8.84
C ASN A 122 -11.19 1.80 8.59
N ALA A 123 -11.76 0.62 8.33
CA ALA A 123 -10.99 -0.59 8.06
C ALA A 123 -10.20 -0.50 6.74
N ILE A 124 -10.81 0.06 5.70
CA ILE A 124 -10.11 0.38 4.43
C ILE A 124 -9.03 1.45 4.67
N GLY A 125 -9.33 2.46 5.48
CA GLY A 125 -8.38 3.50 5.88
C GLY A 125 -7.15 2.93 6.57
N LEU A 126 -7.32 2.09 7.58
CA LEU A 126 -6.21 1.47 8.32
C LEU A 126 -5.38 0.54 7.42
N THR A 127 -6.04 -0.28 6.61
CA THR A 127 -5.35 -1.22 5.70
C THR A 127 -4.53 -0.46 4.67
N SER A 128 -5.10 0.60 4.08
CA SER A 128 -4.40 1.43 3.10
C SER A 128 -3.24 2.23 3.70
N GLN A 129 -3.43 2.80 4.89
CA GLN A 129 -2.35 3.49 5.62
C GLN A 129 -1.21 2.53 5.96
N GLY A 130 -1.53 1.34 6.48
CA GLY A 130 -0.54 0.30 6.76
C GLY A 130 0.22 -0.12 5.49
N ALA A 131 -0.49 -0.36 4.39
CA ALA A 131 0.12 -0.72 3.11
C ALA A 131 1.01 0.41 2.55
N ALA A 132 0.63 1.67 2.74
CA ALA A 132 1.41 2.82 2.30
C ALA A 132 2.69 2.99 3.13
N ILE A 133 2.59 2.87 4.46
CA ILE A 133 3.74 2.93 5.37
C ILE A 133 4.72 1.81 5.04
N LEU A 134 4.22 0.58 4.84
CA LEU A 134 5.06 -0.57 4.47
C LEU A 134 5.78 -0.35 3.13
N GLN A 135 5.05 0.08 2.10
CA GLN A 135 5.61 0.36 0.78
C GLN A 135 6.69 1.45 0.85
N HIS A 136 6.44 2.51 1.62
CA HIS A 136 7.40 3.57 1.85
C HIS A 136 8.66 3.08 2.59
N SER A 137 8.48 2.29 3.65
CA SER A 137 9.58 1.72 4.43
C SER A 137 10.48 0.82 3.58
N ILE A 138 9.88 -0.06 2.77
CA ILE A 138 10.62 -0.92 1.84
C ILE A 138 11.37 -0.07 0.81
N ARG A 139 10.73 0.96 0.25
CA ARG A 139 11.39 1.88 -0.68
C ARG A 139 12.62 2.54 -0.06
N LEU A 140 12.52 3.02 1.19
CA LEU A 140 13.64 3.62 1.90
C LEU A 140 14.76 2.61 2.17
N ALA A 141 14.41 1.40 2.61
CA ALA A 141 15.37 0.32 2.83
C ALA A 141 16.11 -0.07 1.54
N HIS A 142 15.43 0.02 0.39
CA HIS A 142 16.00 -0.31 -0.93
C HIS A 142 16.72 0.85 -1.62
N ALA A 143 16.71 2.07 -1.08
CA ALA A 143 17.33 3.23 -1.73
C ALA A 143 18.82 3.03 -2.07
N ASN A 144 19.54 2.26 -1.24
CA ASN A 144 20.95 1.92 -1.44
C ASN A 144 21.18 0.41 -1.64
N SER A 145 20.12 -0.35 -1.93
CA SER A 145 20.20 -1.81 -2.15
C SER A 145 20.72 -2.14 -3.54
N PRO A 146 21.54 -3.20 -3.71
CA PRO A 146 21.91 -3.70 -5.03
C PRO A 146 20.75 -4.41 -5.75
N TYR A 147 19.69 -4.76 -5.00
CA TYR A 147 18.51 -5.46 -5.50
C TYR A 147 17.39 -4.48 -5.85
N ASP A 148 16.58 -4.84 -6.85
CA ASP A 148 15.30 -4.19 -7.07
C ASP A 148 14.20 -4.93 -6.25
N TYR A 149 12.99 -4.37 -6.16
CA TYR A 149 11.89 -4.99 -5.44
C TYR A 149 10.56 -4.89 -6.19
N LYS A 150 9.64 -5.81 -5.87
CA LYS A 150 8.24 -5.78 -6.29
C LYS A 150 7.31 -6.08 -5.12
N MET A 151 6.17 -5.43 -5.12
CA MET A 151 5.14 -5.57 -4.09
C MET A 151 3.95 -6.33 -4.68
N TYR A 152 3.48 -7.36 -3.98
CA TYR A 152 2.33 -8.18 -4.35
C TYR A 152 1.27 -8.12 -3.27
N ALA A 153 0.00 -8.07 -3.66
CA ALA A 153 -1.13 -8.16 -2.74
C ALA A 153 -2.01 -9.34 -3.12
N PHE A 154 -2.01 -10.38 -2.29
CA PHE A 154 -2.93 -11.51 -2.42
C PHE A 154 -4.27 -11.14 -1.77
N VAL A 155 -5.32 -11.03 -2.57
CA VAL A 155 -6.62 -10.54 -2.11
C VAL A 155 -7.64 -11.65 -2.16
N HIS A 156 -8.28 -11.93 -1.02
CA HIS A 156 -9.42 -12.83 -0.95
C HIS A 156 -10.60 -12.25 -1.74
N PRO A 157 -11.47 -13.07 -2.37
CA PRO A 157 -12.66 -12.55 -3.07
C PRO A 157 -13.51 -11.59 -2.22
N ASP A 158 -13.65 -11.87 -0.92
CA ASP A 158 -14.42 -11.03 0.01
C ASP A 158 -13.73 -9.68 0.30
N ALA A 159 -12.40 -9.64 0.20
CA ALA A 159 -11.58 -8.44 0.36
C ALA A 159 -11.39 -7.67 -0.96
N LYS A 160 -12.06 -8.06 -2.04
CA LYS A 160 -11.97 -7.39 -3.34
C LYS A 160 -12.26 -5.88 -3.27
N PRO A 161 -13.17 -5.35 -2.43
CA PRO A 161 -13.39 -3.90 -2.33
C PRO A 161 -12.14 -3.10 -1.93
N CYS A 162 -11.24 -3.67 -1.13
CA CYS A 162 -9.99 -3.01 -0.72
C CYS A 162 -8.90 -3.01 -1.80
N SER A 163 -9.06 -3.86 -2.84
CA SER A 163 -8.00 -4.11 -3.80
C SER A 163 -7.60 -2.87 -4.60
N GLU A 164 -8.56 -2.01 -4.92
CA GLU A 164 -8.32 -0.81 -5.71
C GLU A 164 -7.37 0.16 -4.99
N VAL A 165 -7.56 0.34 -3.67
CA VAL A 165 -6.73 1.25 -2.88
C VAL A 165 -5.28 0.76 -2.82
N VAL A 166 -5.09 -0.56 -2.66
CA VAL A 166 -3.76 -1.17 -2.59
C VAL A 166 -3.08 -1.18 -3.96
N ALA A 167 -3.82 -1.35 -5.05
CA ALA A 167 -3.30 -1.20 -6.41
C ALA A 167 -2.78 0.22 -6.67
N LYS A 168 -3.48 1.27 -6.20
CA LYS A 168 -3.04 2.68 -6.32
C LYS A 168 -1.72 2.95 -5.58
N LEU A 169 -1.39 2.13 -4.56
CA LEU A 169 -0.11 2.18 -3.85
C LEU A 169 1.03 1.43 -4.57
N GLY A 170 0.80 0.89 -5.78
CA GLY A 170 1.82 0.23 -6.59
C GLY A 170 2.04 -1.24 -6.25
N TYR A 171 1.08 -1.89 -5.60
CA TYR A 171 1.07 -3.34 -5.42
C TYR A 171 0.50 -4.03 -6.66
N GLU A 172 1.08 -5.17 -7.03
CA GLU A 172 0.52 -6.09 -8.02
C GLU A 172 -0.55 -6.96 -7.34
N VAL A 173 -1.82 -6.67 -7.64
CA VAL A 173 -2.97 -7.35 -7.02
C VAL A 173 -3.20 -8.71 -7.66
N LEU A 174 -3.25 -9.75 -6.84
CA LEU A 174 -3.52 -11.13 -7.20
C LEU A 174 -4.74 -11.62 -6.41
N ILE A 175 -5.90 -11.65 -7.06
CA ILE A 175 -7.10 -12.19 -6.42
C ILE A 175 -7.00 -13.72 -6.41
N ARG A 176 -7.04 -14.31 -5.21
CA ARG A 176 -6.90 -15.75 -5.00
C ARG A 176 -7.83 -16.21 -3.89
N GLU A 177 -8.47 -17.35 -4.09
CA GLU A 177 -9.16 -18.03 -3.00
C GLU A 177 -8.16 -18.52 -1.95
N THR A 178 -8.61 -18.55 -0.70
CA THR A 178 -7.85 -19.18 0.37
C THR A 178 -7.69 -20.67 0.09
N PRO A 179 -6.51 -21.27 0.30
CA PRO A 179 -6.27 -22.68 -0.04
C PRO A 179 -6.98 -23.67 0.90
N PHE A 180 -7.81 -23.18 1.82
CA PHE A 180 -8.58 -23.99 2.75
C PHE A 180 -10.07 -23.85 2.44
N ARG A 181 -10.74 -24.99 2.27
CA ARG A 181 -12.20 -25.02 2.27
C ARG A 181 -12.67 -24.87 3.71
N THR A 182 -13.35 -23.77 4.03
CA THR A 182 -13.94 -23.53 5.36
C THR A 182 -14.85 -24.68 5.80
N SER A 183 -15.53 -25.33 4.85
CA SER A 183 -16.34 -26.53 5.09
C SER A 183 -15.55 -27.74 5.60
N ALA A 184 -14.26 -27.84 5.28
CA ALA A 184 -13.37 -28.94 5.71
C ALA A 184 -12.82 -28.74 7.13
N ILE A 185 -13.00 -27.56 7.74
CA ILE A 185 -12.63 -27.30 9.12
C ILE A 185 -13.67 -27.97 10.03
N ARG A 186 -13.25 -29.01 10.77
CA ARG A 186 -14.14 -29.93 11.51
C ARG A 186 -14.61 -29.41 12.87
N SER A 187 -13.94 -28.42 13.45
CA SER A 187 -14.28 -27.90 14.77
C SER A 187 -14.94 -26.53 14.64
N ASP A 188 -16.08 -26.36 15.30
CA ASP A 188 -16.79 -25.07 15.39
C ASP A 188 -15.92 -23.97 16.04
N TYR A 189 -14.91 -24.35 16.81
CA TYR A 189 -13.95 -23.41 17.40
C TYR A 189 -12.98 -22.78 16.38
N LEU A 190 -12.76 -23.44 15.23
CA LEU A 190 -11.83 -22.99 14.17
C LEU A 190 -12.57 -22.47 12.93
N ARG A 191 -13.91 -22.52 12.94
CA ARG A 191 -14.78 -21.92 11.92
C ARG A 191 -15.11 -20.49 12.32
#